data_AF-A0A5J4Q3M1-F1
#
_entry.id   AF-A0A5J4Q3M1-F1
#
_cell.length_a   1.000
_cell.length_b   1.000
_cell.length_c   1.000
_cell.angle_alpha   90.00
_cell.angle_beta   90.00
_cell.angle_gamma   90.00
#
_symmetry.space_group_name_H-M   'P 1'
#
loop_
_entity.id
_entity.type
_entity.pdbx_description
1 polymer ?
#
loop_
_entity_poly.entity_id
_entity_poly.type
_entity_poly.pdbx_seq_one_letter_code
_entity_poly.pdbx_strand_id
1 'polypeptide(L)'
;PDVFVSTRDAFSFICPRKPEYSLKEVITHPINEWKGLMKNDFEESVFHQYPIIGKIKAELYKQGATYAALSGSGASVFGLFDPNIPIPKITLENSFYFQCIIE
;
A
#
# COMPACT_ATOMS: atom_id res chain seq x y z
N PRO A 1 4.39 -3.10 -10.35
CA PRO A 1 5.58 -3.91 -10.68
C PRO A 1 5.20 -5.06 -11.59
N ASP A 2 6.10 -5.48 -12.48
CA ASP A 2 5.94 -6.68 -13.30
C ASP A 2 6.19 -7.97 -12.48
N VAL A 3 5.33 -8.19 -11.47
CA VAL A 3 5.32 -9.39 -10.63
C VAL A 3 3.89 -9.85 -10.43
N PHE A 4 3.69 -11.16 -10.44
CA PHE A 4 2.39 -11.77 -10.20
C PHE A 4 2.36 -12.39 -8.81
N VAL A 5 1.42 -11.93 -7.97
CA VAL A 5 1.14 -12.55 -6.67
C VAL A 5 -0.10 -13.41 -6.81
N SER A 6 0.07 -14.72 -6.74
CA SER A 6 -1.03 -15.69 -6.69
C SER A 6 -1.84 -15.46 -5.41
N THR A 7 -3.14 -15.19 -5.57
CA THR A 7 -4.04 -15.04 -4.41
C THR A 7 -4.02 -16.29 -3.54
N ARG A 8 -4.02 -17.49 -4.14
CA ARG A 8 -3.90 -18.76 -3.40
C ARG A 8 -2.68 -18.76 -2.49
N ASP A 9 -1.54 -18.34 -3.01
CA ASP A 9 -0.28 -18.39 -2.26
C ASP A 9 -0.24 -17.27 -1.21
N ALA A 10 -0.73 -16.07 -1.53
CA ALA A 10 -0.86 -15.01 -0.53
C ALA A 10 -1.70 -15.46 0.68
N PHE A 11 -2.79 -16.18 0.46
CA PHE A 11 -3.62 -16.75 1.53
C PHE A 11 -2.99 -17.96 2.23
N SER A 12 -2.10 -18.73 1.59
CA SER A 12 -1.42 -19.84 2.26
C SER A 12 -0.32 -19.38 3.23
N PHE A 13 0.21 -18.17 3.04
CA PHE A 13 1.27 -17.59 3.86
C PHE A 13 0.82 -16.47 4.81
N ILE A 14 -0.43 -16.00 4.72
CA ILE A 14 -0.93 -14.95 5.61
C ILE A 14 -1.05 -15.45 7.05
N CYS A 15 -0.72 -14.59 8.02
CA CYS A 15 -1.08 -14.79 9.41
C CYS A 15 -2.12 -13.72 9.79
N PRO A 16 -3.42 -14.03 9.72
CA PRO A 16 -4.47 -13.07 10.05
C PRO A 16 -4.33 -12.61 11.51
N ARG A 17 -4.44 -11.31 11.74
CA ARG A 17 -4.36 -10.73 13.08
C ARG A 17 -5.67 -10.07 13.42
N LYS A 18 -6.07 -10.20 14.69
CA LYS A 18 -7.14 -9.36 15.20
C LYS A 18 -6.61 -7.93 15.22
N PRO A 19 -7.22 -6.98 14.47
CA PRO A 19 -6.75 -5.62 14.50
C PRO A 19 -7.04 -5.01 15.87
N GLU A 20 -6.13 -4.15 16.34
CA GLU A 20 -6.27 -3.42 17.60
C GLU A 20 -7.45 -2.43 17.54
N TYR A 21 -7.62 -1.80 16.37
CA TYR A 21 -8.70 -0.86 16.07
C TYR A 21 -9.59 -1.39 14.96
N SER A 22 -10.90 -1.12 15.05
CA SER A 22 -11.83 -1.48 13.99
C SER A 22 -11.56 -0.66 12.74
N LEU A 23 -11.62 -1.25 11.54
CA LEU A 23 -11.49 -0.48 10.30
C LEU A 23 -12.54 0.66 10.21
N LYS A 24 -13.74 0.43 10.75
CA LYS A 24 -14.81 1.45 10.82
C LYS A 24 -14.44 2.65 11.68
N GLU A 25 -13.59 2.44 12.68
CA GLU A 25 -13.06 3.49 13.54
C GLU A 25 -11.91 4.19 12.83
N VAL A 26 -10.93 3.45 12.31
CA VAL A 26 -9.74 4.03 11.67
C VAL A 26 -10.10 5.00 10.53
N ILE A 27 -11.13 4.70 9.72
CA ILE A 27 -11.54 5.58 8.61
C ILE A 27 -12.15 6.92 9.05
N THR A 28 -12.52 7.09 10.33
CA THR A 28 -13.00 8.38 10.85
C THR A 28 -11.85 9.31 11.24
N HIS A 29 -10.63 8.77 11.43
CA HIS A 29 -9.44 9.55 11.66
C HIS A 29 -8.97 10.24 10.38
N PRO A 30 -8.28 11.38 10.49
CA PRO A 30 -7.56 11.99 9.37
C PRO A 30 -6.59 10.98 8.69
N ILE A 31 -6.44 11.07 7.36
CA ILE A 31 -5.66 10.09 6.57
C ILE A 31 -4.19 9.98 7.03
N ASN A 32 -3.61 11.07 7.53
CA ASN A 32 -2.24 11.08 8.05
C ASN A 32 -2.05 10.21 9.31
N GLU A 33 -3.13 9.85 10.01
CA GLU A 33 -3.12 8.94 11.16
C GLU A 33 -3.31 7.47 10.74
N TRP A 34 -3.75 7.20 9.50
CA TRP A 34 -4.01 5.83 9.06
C TRP A 34 -2.73 4.98 9.02
N LYS A 35 -1.57 5.60 8.84
CA LYS A 35 -0.28 4.92 8.83
C LYS A 35 -0.01 4.30 10.20
N GLY A 36 -0.13 2.98 10.27
CA GLY A 36 0.05 2.21 11.50
C GLY A 36 -1.25 1.77 12.16
N LEU A 37 -2.39 2.37 11.80
CA LEU A 37 -3.73 1.95 12.23
C LEU A 37 -4.41 1.06 11.18
N MET A 38 -4.38 1.47 9.92
CA MET A 38 -4.88 0.69 8.79
C MET A 38 -3.75 -0.18 8.24
N LYS A 39 -3.83 -1.49 8.51
CA LYS A 39 -2.84 -2.47 8.04
C LYS A 39 -3.50 -3.50 7.14
N ASN A 40 -2.72 -3.99 6.19
CA ASN A 40 -3.08 -5.13 5.36
C ASN A 40 -2.17 -6.30 5.77
N ASP A 41 -2.76 -7.35 6.34
CA ASP A 41 -2.02 -8.50 6.90
C ASP A 41 -1.22 -9.28 5.84
N PHE A 42 -1.56 -9.14 4.55
CA PHE A 42 -0.75 -9.72 3.47
C PHE A 42 0.61 -9.05 3.31
N GLU A 43 0.77 -7.80 3.75
CA GLU A 43 2.00 -7.05 3.52
C GLU A 43 3.24 -7.75 4.09
N GLU A 44 3.13 -8.37 5.26
CA GLU A 44 4.26 -9.05 5.88
C GLU A 44 4.77 -10.23 5.04
N SER A 45 3.87 -11.13 4.65
CA SER A 45 4.23 -12.32 3.87
C SER A 45 4.56 -11.99 2.41
N VAL A 46 3.81 -11.06 1.79
CA VAL A 46 4.01 -10.65 0.39
C VAL A 46 5.28 -9.81 0.25
N PHE A 47 5.60 -8.91 1.17
CA PHE A 47 6.85 -8.13 1.07
C PHE A 47 8.07 -8.99 1.35
N HIS A 48 7.95 -10.04 2.17
CA HIS A 48 9.03 -11.00 2.37
C HIS A 48 9.33 -11.78 1.08
N GLN A 49 8.29 -12.29 0.40
CA GLN A 49 8.45 -13.05 -0.85
C GLN A 49 8.81 -12.16 -2.05
N TYR A 50 8.25 -10.96 -2.10
CA TYR A 50 8.43 -9.99 -3.19
C TYR A 50 8.87 -8.63 -2.65
N PRO A 51 10.15 -8.48 -2.23
CA PRO A 51 10.65 -7.24 -1.62
C PRO A 51 10.47 -5.99 -2.47
N ILE A 52 10.39 -6.13 -3.79
CA ILE A 52 10.13 -5.01 -4.71
C ILE A 52 8.79 -4.32 -4.43
N ILE A 53 7.76 -5.06 -4.00
CA ILE A 53 6.45 -4.49 -3.68
C ILE A 53 6.56 -3.59 -2.43
N GLY A 54 7.26 -4.06 -1.40
CA GLY A 54 7.55 -3.25 -0.20
C GLY A 54 8.40 -2.02 -0.52
N LYS A 55 9.38 -2.13 -1.43
CA LYS A 55 10.18 -0.99 -1.90
C LYS A 55 9.31 0.07 -2.60
N ILE A 56 8.33 -0.33 -3.41
CA ILE A 56 7.40 0.61 -4.05
C ILE A 56 6.58 1.35 -3.00
N LYS A 57 6.04 0.66 -1.98
CA LYS A 57 5.34 1.31 -0.88
C LYS A 57 6.24 2.32 -0.15
N ALA A 58 7.50 1.97 0.11
CA ALA A 58 8.47 2.88 0.72
C ALA A 58 8.78 4.09 -0.16
N GLU A 59 8.91 3.90 -1.48
CA GLU A 59 9.13 4.97 -2.43
C GLU A 59 7.93 5.92 -2.49
N LEU A 60 6.69 5.43 -2.47
CA LEU A 60 5.50 6.28 -2.39
C LEU A 60 5.53 7.19 -1.16
N TYR A 61 5.89 6.66 0.02
CA TYR A 61 6.05 7.47 1.23
C TYR A 61 7.19 8.49 1.12
N LYS A 62 8.32 8.10 0.53
CA LYS A 62 9.45 9.01 0.28
C LYS A 62 9.07 10.16 -0.65
N GLN A 63 8.15 9.90 -1.58
CA GLN A 63 7.59 10.85 -2.53
C GLN A 63 6.44 11.69 -1.93
N GLY A 64 6.14 11.54 -0.64
CA GLY A 64 5.16 12.39 0.06
C GLY A 64 3.75 11.84 0.11
N ALA A 65 3.54 10.54 -0.10
CA ALA A 65 2.25 9.92 0.15
C ALA A 65 1.86 10.09 1.63
N THR A 66 0.67 10.61 1.90
CA THR A 66 0.06 10.69 3.23
C THR A 66 -0.20 9.27 3.76
N TYR A 67 -0.66 8.38 2.88
CA TYR A 67 -0.88 6.97 3.17
C TYR A 67 -0.54 6.13 1.95
N ALA A 68 0.06 4.98 2.15
CA ALA A 68 0.31 4.00 1.08
C ALA A 68 0.14 2.58 1.62
N ALA A 69 -0.39 1.69 0.79
CA ALA A 69 -0.66 0.30 1.16
C ALA A 69 -0.72 -0.63 -0.05
N LEU A 70 -0.53 -1.92 0.22
CA LEU A 70 -0.84 -2.99 -0.72
C LEU A 70 -2.37 -3.07 -0.95
N SER A 71 -2.79 -3.16 -2.21
CA SER A 71 -4.19 -3.40 -2.57
C SER A 71 -4.49 -4.90 -2.60
N GLY A 72 -5.40 -5.36 -1.74
CA GLY A 72 -5.75 -6.78 -1.61
C GLY A 72 -4.52 -7.64 -1.29
N SER A 73 -4.36 -8.78 -1.98
CA SER A 73 -3.18 -9.63 -1.87
C SER A 73 -1.99 -9.15 -2.71
N GLY A 74 -2.09 -8.00 -3.40
CA GLY A 74 -1.09 -7.52 -4.34
C GLY A 74 -1.28 -7.99 -5.79
N ALA A 75 -0.37 -7.67 -6.71
CA ALA A 75 0.91 -6.98 -6.49
C ALA A 75 0.83 -5.44 -6.46
N SER A 76 -0.35 -4.88 -6.69
CA SER A 76 -0.55 -3.44 -6.79
C SER A 76 -0.41 -2.74 -5.44
N VAL A 77 0.30 -1.63 -5.43
CA VAL A 77 0.42 -0.71 -4.29
C VAL A 77 -0.19 0.62 -4.71
N PHE A 78 -0.90 1.27 -3.79
CA PHE A 78 -1.42 2.61 -4.00
C PHE A 78 -0.88 3.58 -2.96
N GLY A 79 -0.88 4.86 -3.30
CA GLY A 79 -0.56 5.96 -2.41
C GLY A 79 -1.62 7.05 -2.53
N LEU A 80 -2.00 7.62 -1.39
CA LEU A 80 -2.87 8.80 -1.28
C LEU A 80 -1.97 10.00 -1.01
N PHE A 81 -2.16 11.06 -1.78
CA PHE A 81 -1.38 12.28 -1.72
C PHE A 81 -2.31 13.46 -1.43
N ASP A 82 -1.80 14.48 -0.75
CA ASP A 82 -2.52 15.74 -0.58
C ASP A 82 -2.72 16.40 -1.96
N PRO A 83 -3.95 16.75 -2.35
CA PRO A 83 -4.23 17.36 -3.65
C PRO A 83 -3.54 18.73 -3.85
N ASN A 84 -3.12 19.40 -2.77
CA ASN A 84 -2.42 20.68 -2.83
C ASN A 84 -0.91 20.51 -3.07
N ILE A 85 -0.39 19.28 -3.00
CA ILE A 85 1.03 19.00 -3.23
C ILE A 85 1.18 18.48 -4.66
N PRO A 86 2.06 19.08 -5.49
CA PRO A 86 2.37 18.55 -6.80
C PRO A 86 2.83 17.10 -6.69
N ILE A 87 2.10 16.18 -7.35
CA ILE A 87 2.47 14.77 -7.37
C ILE A 87 3.84 14.66 -8.05
N PRO A 88 4.88 14.14 -7.37
CA PRO A 88 6.20 14.06 -7.95
C PRO A 88 6.22 13.07 -9.12
N LYS A 89 7.08 13.31 -10.12
CA LYS A 89 7.35 12.31 -11.15
C LYS A 89 8.10 11.14 -10.52
N ILE A 90 7.38 10.05 -10.25
CA ILE A 90 7.95 8.83 -9.72
C ILE A 90 8.47 8.00 -10.89
N THR A 91 9.73 7.58 -10.84
CA THR A 91 10.27 6.58 -11.77
C THR A 91 10.34 5.25 -11.04
N LEU A 92 9.44 4.32 -11.41
CA LEU A 92 9.46 2.94 -10.93
C LEU A 92 9.90 2.06 -12.09
N GLU A 93 11.14 1.57 -12.04
CA GLU A 93 11.65 0.64 -13.05
C GLU A 93 10.76 -0.61 -13.13
N ASN A 94 10.52 -1.10 -14.34
CA ASN A 94 9.72 -2.30 -14.62
C ASN A 94 8.34 -2.30 -13.93
N SER A 95 7.70 -1.13 -13.87
CA SER A 95 6.40 -0.94 -13.24
C SER A 95 5.53 0.00 -14.07
N PHE A 96 4.30 -0.43 -14.36
CA PHE A 96 3.24 0.47 -14.76
C PHE A 96 2.67 1.16 -13.52
N TYR A 97 2.38 2.46 -13.63
CA TYR A 97 1.62 3.19 -12.63
C TYR A 97 0.64 4.15 -13.30
N PHE A 98 -0.45 4.43 -12.60
CA PHE A 98 -1.47 5.38 -12.99
C PHE A 98 -1.64 6.40 -11.86
N GLN A 99 -1.95 7.64 -12.23
CA GLN A 99 -2.20 8.73 -11.29
C GLN A 99 -3.47 9.48 -11.71
N CYS A 100 -4.30 9.84 -10.74
CA CYS A 100 -5.46 10.71 -10.93
C CYS A 100 -5.66 11.59 -9.70
N ILE A 101 -6.40 12.68 -9.89
CA ILE A 101 -6.98 13.48 -8.81
C ILE A 101 -8.44 13.05 -8.71
N ILE A 102 -8.91 12.83 -7.49
CA ILE A 102 -10.32 12.53 -7.20
C ILE A 102 -10.98 13.84 -6.80
N GLU A 103 -11.97 14.27 -7.58
CA GLU A 103 -12.81 15.45 -7.32
C GLU A 103 -13.99 15.14 -6.39
#